data_AF-A0A233V1W2-F1
#
_entry.id   AF-A0A233V1W2-F1
#
_cell.length_a   1.000
_cell.length_b   1.000
_cell.length_c   1.000
_cell.angle_alpha   90.00
_cell.angle_beta   90.00
_cell.angle_gamma   90.00
#
_symmetry.space_group_name_H-M   'P 1'
#
loop_
_entity.id
_entity.type
_entity.pdbx_description
1 polymer ?
#
loop_
_entity_poly.entity_id
_entity_poly.type
_entity_poly.pdbx_seq_one_letter_code
_entity_poly.pdbx_strand_id
1 'polypeptide(L)'
;MTLIIGIIFTIIFYSLTAQSIKKHPGAYYLGMYAWTGLVVCYYNMGYYRYLPTWFNDYFMKIFARGIFATATFMIVMFLGTVTKHNDFSKKLMSIRGEMSIIGSLLVISHNIIFGVHYFPVLFTNPSSLPKRELIASIITIFLLLMLIPLFVTSFKSVRRKMNAKNWKKLQRMAYPFFIGIYVHVMVLYSNDWKAHISGVIIYTIIFASYVILRLRKSIYKKKKSQKQR
;
A
#
# COMPACT_ATOMS: atom_id res chain seq x y z
N MET A 1 -15.30 -8.38 -1.10
CA MET A 1 -15.11 -8.94 -2.45
C MET A 1 -14.10 -8.18 -3.29
N THR A 2 -14.26 -6.86 -3.49
CA THR A 2 -13.31 -6.00 -4.25
C THR A 2 -11.86 -6.04 -3.76
N LEU A 3 -11.61 -6.20 -2.46
CA LEU A 3 -10.25 -6.34 -1.92
C LEU A 3 -9.55 -7.62 -2.36
N ILE A 4 -10.23 -8.77 -2.29
CA ILE A 4 -9.66 -10.07 -2.69
C ILE A 4 -9.36 -10.05 -4.19
N ILE A 5 -10.29 -9.54 -4.99
CA ILE A 5 -10.11 -9.34 -6.43
C ILE A 5 -8.91 -8.41 -6.69
N GLY A 6 -8.82 -7.30 -5.96
CA GLY A 6 -7.69 -6.38 -6.04
C GLY A 6 -6.36 -7.06 -5.71
N ILE A 7 -6.29 -7.85 -4.63
CA ILE A 7 -5.08 -8.58 -4.23
C ILE A 7 -4.69 -9.61 -5.30
N ILE A 8 -5.63 -10.42 -5.78
CA ILE A 8 -5.39 -11.41 -6.84
C ILE A 8 -4.89 -10.71 -8.10
N PHE A 9 -5.55 -9.62 -8.51
CA PHE A 9 -5.16 -8.82 -9.65
C PHE A 9 -3.74 -8.25 -9.47
N THR A 10 -3.42 -7.69 -8.31
CA THR A 10 -2.08 -7.17 -7.99
C THR A 10 -1.02 -8.29 -8.04
N ILE A 11 -1.32 -9.47 -7.52
CA ILE A 11 -0.40 -10.63 -7.57
C ILE A 11 -0.16 -11.07 -9.01
N ILE A 12 -1.21 -11.20 -9.82
CA ILE A 12 -1.11 -11.59 -11.24
C ILE A 12 -0.31 -10.53 -12.00
N PHE A 13 -0.64 -9.25 -11.81
CA PHE A 13 0.04 -8.13 -12.45
C PHE A 13 1.54 -8.15 -12.15
N TYR A 14 1.95 -8.25 -10.88
CA TYR A 14 3.38 -8.31 -10.54
C TYR A 14 4.03 -9.61 -10.96
N SER A 15 3.33 -10.75 -10.99
CA SER A 15 3.88 -12.01 -11.49
C SER A 15 4.35 -11.90 -12.95
N LEU A 16 3.48 -11.34 -13.79
CA LEU A 16 3.70 -11.14 -15.22
C LEU A 16 4.72 -10.01 -15.47
N THR A 17 4.57 -8.89 -14.77
CA THR A 17 5.41 -7.70 -15.02
C THR A 17 6.76 -7.74 -14.28
N ALA A 18 6.99 -8.66 -13.35
CA ALA A 18 8.22 -8.66 -12.53
C ALA A 18 9.53 -8.73 -13.32
N GLN A 19 9.57 -9.50 -14.41
CA GLN A 19 10.76 -9.55 -15.28
C GLN A 19 10.95 -8.25 -16.04
N SER A 20 9.85 -7.66 -16.52
CA SER A 20 9.86 -6.42 -17.30
C SER A 20 10.19 -5.19 -16.45
N ILE A 21 9.62 -5.10 -15.24
CA ILE A 21 9.93 -4.08 -14.23
C ILE A 21 11.40 -4.13 -13.84
N LYS A 22 11.98 -5.34 -13.72
CA LYS A 22 13.40 -5.49 -13.42
C LYS A 22 14.30 -5.01 -14.56
N LYS A 23 13.87 -5.20 -15.82
CA LYS A 23 14.63 -4.82 -17.02
C LYS A 23 14.56 -3.32 -17.31
N HIS A 24 13.39 -2.70 -17.13
CA HIS A 24 13.16 -1.28 -17.38
C HIS A 24 12.39 -0.59 -16.23
N PRO A 25 13.00 -0.45 -15.04
CA PRO A 25 12.31 0.11 -13.88
C PRO A 25 11.85 1.56 -14.10
N GLY A 26 12.65 2.36 -14.82
CA GLY A 26 12.31 3.76 -15.12
C GLY A 26 11.07 3.92 -15.98
N ALA A 27 10.91 3.09 -17.02
CA ALA A 27 9.74 3.14 -17.90
C ALA A 27 8.45 2.76 -17.16
N TYR A 28 8.52 1.78 -16.23
CA TYR A 28 7.38 1.43 -15.39
C TYR A 28 7.03 2.49 -14.36
N TYR A 29 8.02 3.20 -13.80
CA TYR A 29 7.73 4.34 -12.93
C TYR A 29 7.02 5.46 -13.68
N LEU A 30 7.50 5.77 -14.89
CA LEU A 30 6.93 6.83 -15.73
C LEU A 30 5.54 6.44 -16.24
N GLY A 31 5.35 5.18 -16.65
CA GLY A 31 4.06 4.63 -17.03
C GLY A 31 3.04 4.60 -15.89
N MET A 32 3.45 4.18 -14.67
CA MET A 32 2.56 4.22 -13.52
C MET A 32 2.29 5.64 -13.05
N TYR A 33 3.24 6.56 -13.18
CA TYR A 33 3.03 7.99 -12.91
C TYR A 33 2.00 8.60 -13.87
N ALA A 34 2.15 8.33 -15.17
CA ALA A 34 1.19 8.74 -16.19
C ALA A 34 -0.19 8.13 -15.93
N TRP A 35 -0.26 6.83 -15.63
CA TRP A 35 -1.50 6.15 -15.26
C TRP A 35 -2.15 6.78 -14.04
N THR A 36 -1.38 7.06 -12.99
CA THR A 36 -1.91 7.71 -11.80
C THR A 36 -2.43 9.11 -12.07
N GLY A 37 -1.73 9.91 -12.89
CA GLY A 37 -2.20 11.22 -13.31
C GLY A 37 -3.51 11.13 -14.10
N LEU A 38 -3.63 10.10 -14.95
CA LEU A 38 -4.85 9.82 -15.72
C LEU A 38 -6.02 9.45 -14.79
N VAL A 39 -5.80 8.59 -13.78
CA VAL A 39 -6.83 8.25 -12.77
C VAL A 39 -7.26 9.50 -11.98
N VAL A 40 -6.31 10.36 -11.60
CA VAL A 40 -6.61 11.63 -10.90
C VAL A 40 -7.45 12.55 -11.79
N CYS A 41 -7.04 12.77 -13.05
CA CYS A 41 -7.78 13.60 -13.99
C CYS A 41 -9.18 13.02 -14.27
N TYR A 42 -9.27 11.71 -14.42
CA TYR A 42 -10.51 10.99 -14.71
C TYR A 42 -11.56 11.18 -13.59
N TYR A 43 -11.15 11.10 -12.32
CA TYR A 43 -12.05 11.35 -11.20
C TYR A 43 -12.33 12.85 -10.97
N ASN A 44 -11.34 13.72 -11.13
CA ASN A 44 -11.47 15.16 -10.89
C ASN A 44 -12.30 15.87 -11.99
N MET A 45 -12.12 15.50 -13.26
CA MET A 45 -12.89 16.05 -14.39
C MET A 45 -14.27 15.41 -14.57
N GLY A 46 -14.69 14.49 -13.70
CA GLY A 46 -16.03 13.91 -13.75
C GLY A 46 -16.27 12.89 -14.87
N TYR A 47 -15.22 12.40 -15.55
CA TYR A 47 -15.34 11.40 -16.61
C TYR A 47 -15.90 10.04 -16.13
N TYR A 48 -16.01 9.83 -14.81
CA TYR A 48 -16.74 8.70 -14.22
C TYR A 48 -18.20 8.58 -14.73
N ARG A 49 -18.79 9.66 -15.25
CA ARG A 49 -20.13 9.65 -15.85
C ARG A 49 -20.21 9.04 -17.25
N TYR A 50 -19.10 8.92 -17.98
CA TYR A 50 -19.09 8.55 -19.40
C TYR A 50 -18.64 7.10 -19.69
N LEU A 51 -18.02 6.41 -18.73
CA LEU A 51 -17.62 5.00 -18.90
C LEU A 51 -18.63 4.02 -18.26
N PRO A 52 -18.68 2.76 -18.75
CA PRO A 52 -19.59 1.74 -18.22
C PRO A 52 -19.47 1.60 -16.71
N THR A 53 -20.61 1.47 -16.03
CA THR A 53 -20.68 1.31 -14.57
C THR A 53 -19.82 0.15 -14.07
N TRP A 54 -19.72 -0.96 -14.83
CA TRP A 54 -18.86 -2.08 -14.48
C TRP A 54 -17.37 -1.69 -14.42
N PHE A 55 -16.89 -0.89 -15.38
CA PHE A 55 -15.49 -0.48 -15.45
C PHE A 55 -15.13 0.44 -14.28
N ASN A 56 -16.06 1.35 -13.95
CA ASN A 56 -15.90 2.23 -12.81
C ASN A 56 -15.91 1.48 -11.48
N ASP A 57 -16.88 0.60 -11.25
CA ASP A 57 -17.05 -0.05 -9.95
C ASP A 57 -16.03 -1.16 -9.67
N TYR A 58 -15.58 -1.88 -10.70
CA TYR A 58 -14.64 -2.99 -10.53
C TYR A 58 -13.19 -2.61 -10.81
N PHE A 59 -12.91 -1.77 -11.81
CA PHE A 59 -11.53 -1.46 -12.20
C PHE A 59 -11.06 -0.14 -11.59
N MET A 60 -11.73 0.97 -11.90
CA MET A 60 -11.32 2.30 -11.41
C MET A 60 -11.43 2.41 -9.90
N LYS A 61 -12.46 1.82 -9.27
CA LYS A 61 -12.64 1.83 -7.80
C LYS A 61 -11.46 1.19 -7.05
N ILE A 62 -10.79 0.20 -7.63
CA ILE A 62 -9.62 -0.46 -7.02
C ILE A 62 -8.42 0.50 -6.96
N PHE A 63 -8.22 1.31 -8.00
CA PHE A 63 -7.16 2.32 -8.05
C PHE A 63 -7.56 3.55 -7.23
N ALA A 64 -8.78 4.05 -7.43
CA ALA A 64 -9.33 5.21 -6.77
C ALA A 64 -9.29 5.03 -5.25
N ARG A 65 -9.85 3.94 -4.70
CA ARG A 65 -9.86 3.67 -3.25
C ARG A 65 -8.51 3.20 -2.68
N GLY A 66 -7.44 3.21 -3.46
CA GLY A 66 -6.11 2.82 -2.98
C GLY A 66 -5.96 1.32 -2.68
N ILE A 67 -6.92 0.47 -3.06
CA ILE A 67 -6.88 -0.98 -2.82
C ILE A 67 -5.65 -1.60 -3.46
N PHE A 68 -5.34 -1.20 -4.71
CA PHE A 68 -4.16 -1.67 -5.42
C PHE A 68 -2.85 -1.28 -4.70
N ALA A 69 -2.83 -0.09 -4.11
CA ALA A 69 -1.69 0.41 -3.35
C ALA A 69 -1.51 -0.37 -2.04
N THR A 70 -2.59 -0.58 -1.28
CA THR A 70 -2.57 -1.39 -0.05
C THR A 70 -2.18 -2.83 -0.34
N ALA A 71 -2.71 -3.43 -1.40
CA ALA A 71 -2.34 -4.78 -1.84
C ALA A 71 -0.84 -4.87 -2.19
N THR A 72 -0.31 -3.86 -2.90
CA THR A 72 1.12 -3.77 -3.21
C THR A 72 1.97 -3.73 -1.94
N PHE A 73 1.65 -2.84 -0.99
CA PHE A 73 2.36 -2.77 0.28
C PHE A 73 2.27 -4.07 1.08
N MET A 74 1.11 -4.71 1.06
CA MET A 74 0.91 -5.98 1.72
C MET A 74 1.81 -7.07 1.15
N ILE A 75 1.87 -7.21 -0.19
CA ILE A 75 2.79 -8.15 -0.86
C ILE A 75 4.25 -7.86 -0.46
N VAL A 76 4.67 -6.58 -0.52
CA VAL A 76 6.03 -6.15 -0.14
C VAL A 76 6.38 -6.53 1.31
N MET A 77 5.40 -6.44 2.22
CA MET A 77 5.56 -6.79 3.64
C MET A 77 5.58 -8.31 3.86
N PHE A 78 4.68 -9.05 3.22
CA PHE A 78 4.63 -10.52 3.26
C PHE A 78 5.89 -11.16 2.67
N LEU A 79 6.44 -10.64 1.58
CA LEU A 79 7.72 -11.10 1.06
C LEU A 79 8.86 -10.98 2.09
N GLY A 80 8.77 -9.98 2.97
CA GLY A 80 9.68 -9.80 4.10
C GLY A 80 9.52 -10.84 5.23
N THR A 81 8.41 -11.58 5.29
CA THR A 81 8.16 -12.64 6.30
C THR A 81 8.44 -14.04 5.74
N VAL A 82 8.39 -14.25 4.43
CA VAL A 82 8.79 -15.52 3.82
C VAL A 82 10.24 -15.89 4.20
N THR A 83 10.44 -17.11 4.70
CA THR A 83 11.75 -17.66 5.12
C THR A 83 12.29 -18.69 4.12
N LYS A 84 11.41 -19.36 3.37
CA LYS A 84 11.75 -20.30 2.30
C LYS A 84 11.42 -19.64 0.96
N HIS A 85 12.44 -19.20 0.24
CA HIS A 85 12.26 -18.49 -1.02
C HIS A 85 12.17 -19.48 -2.19
N ASN A 86 10.95 -19.77 -2.65
CA ASN A 86 10.72 -20.40 -3.95
C ASN A 86 11.11 -19.42 -5.08
N ASP A 87 11.29 -19.88 -6.31
CA ASP A 87 11.74 -19.04 -7.43
C ASP A 87 10.82 -17.83 -7.68
N PHE A 88 9.52 -18.01 -7.47
CA PHE A 88 8.54 -16.92 -7.46
C PHE A 88 8.84 -15.86 -6.37
N SER A 89 9.11 -16.28 -5.14
CA SER A 89 9.44 -15.38 -4.04
C SER A 89 10.77 -14.65 -4.27
N LYS A 90 11.77 -15.31 -4.87
CA LYS A 90 13.04 -14.68 -5.25
C LYS A 90 12.83 -13.62 -6.33
N LYS A 91 12.01 -13.91 -7.35
CA LYS A 91 11.65 -12.96 -8.41
C LYS A 91 11.03 -11.69 -7.82
N LEU A 92 10.02 -11.85 -6.98
CA LEU A 92 9.33 -10.73 -6.32
C LEU A 92 10.23 -9.99 -5.31
N MET A 93 11.07 -10.70 -4.55
CA MET A 93 12.05 -10.07 -3.66
C MET A 93 13.04 -9.18 -4.43
N SER A 94 13.41 -9.57 -5.65
CA SER A 94 14.35 -8.79 -6.47
C SER A 94 13.78 -7.45 -6.93
N ILE A 95 12.46 -7.36 -7.06
CA ILE A 95 11.73 -6.14 -7.44
C ILE A 95 11.05 -5.43 -6.26
N ARG A 96 11.40 -5.80 -5.02
CA ARG A 96 10.73 -5.32 -3.81
C ARG A 96 10.79 -3.79 -3.65
N GLY A 97 11.92 -3.18 -4.04
CA GLY A 97 12.08 -1.72 -4.02
C GLY A 97 11.22 -1.04 -5.08
N GLU A 98 11.19 -1.60 -6.29
CA GLU A 98 10.35 -1.15 -7.39
C GLU A 98 8.85 -1.21 -7.02
N MET A 99 8.39 -2.30 -6.42
CA MET A 99 7.00 -2.44 -5.94
C MET A 99 6.66 -1.39 -4.87
N SER A 100 7.57 -1.08 -3.95
CA SER A 100 7.33 -0.04 -2.94
C SER A 100 7.20 1.35 -3.57
N ILE A 101 8.00 1.66 -4.60
CA ILE A 101 7.92 2.93 -5.34
C ILE A 101 6.57 3.04 -6.06
N ILE A 102 6.16 1.99 -6.78
CA ILE A 102 4.86 1.94 -7.46
C ILE A 102 3.72 2.10 -6.45
N GLY A 103 3.76 1.35 -5.33
CA GLY A 103 2.79 1.46 -4.24
C GLY A 103 2.71 2.88 -3.66
N SER A 104 3.85 3.54 -3.44
CA SER A 104 3.89 4.92 -2.95
C SER A 104 3.29 5.91 -3.94
N LEU A 105 3.57 5.80 -5.24
CA LEU A 105 2.97 6.66 -6.26
C LEU A 105 1.44 6.53 -6.28
N LEU A 106 0.95 5.29 -6.17
CA LEU A 106 -0.49 5.03 -6.09
C LEU A 106 -1.12 5.61 -4.82
N VAL A 107 -0.45 5.50 -3.66
CA VAL A 107 -0.93 6.13 -2.42
C VAL A 107 -0.97 7.65 -2.56
N ILE A 108 0.06 8.28 -3.12
CA ILE A 108 0.06 9.73 -3.38
C ILE A 108 -1.14 10.11 -4.25
N SER A 109 -1.43 9.32 -5.27
CA SER A 109 -2.52 9.61 -6.22
C SER A 109 -3.90 9.45 -5.60
N HIS A 110 -4.09 8.39 -4.80
CA HIS A 110 -5.26 8.22 -3.95
C HIS A 110 -5.42 9.42 -2.99
N ASN A 111 -4.32 9.87 -2.39
CA ASN A 111 -4.30 11.04 -1.52
C ASN A 111 -4.58 12.35 -2.27
N ILE A 112 -4.25 12.47 -3.55
CA ILE A 112 -4.62 13.65 -4.34
C ILE A 112 -6.12 13.61 -4.66
N ILE A 113 -6.65 12.47 -5.11
CA ILE A 113 -8.08 12.33 -5.45
C ILE A 113 -8.97 12.65 -4.26
N PHE A 114 -8.68 12.08 -3.10
CA PHE A 114 -9.48 12.30 -1.90
C PHE A 114 -9.01 13.54 -1.13
N GLY A 115 -7.71 13.75 -1.00
CA GLY A 115 -7.15 14.83 -0.21
C GLY A 115 -7.37 16.22 -0.81
N VAL A 116 -7.53 16.38 -2.14
CA VAL A 116 -7.93 17.67 -2.71
C VAL A 116 -9.34 18.08 -2.24
N HIS A 117 -10.21 17.13 -1.90
CA HIS A 117 -11.51 17.42 -1.31
C HIS A 117 -11.47 17.50 0.22
N TYR A 118 -10.77 16.59 0.88
CA TYR A 118 -10.80 16.48 2.34
C TYR A 118 -9.79 17.39 3.06
N PHE A 119 -8.59 17.63 2.51
CA PHE A 119 -7.59 18.48 3.17
C PHE A 119 -8.00 19.95 3.23
N PRO A 120 -8.46 20.61 2.14
CA PRO A 120 -8.89 22.00 2.23
C PRO A 120 -10.03 22.17 3.24
N VAL A 121 -11.03 21.28 3.21
CA VAL A 121 -12.16 21.32 4.14
C VAL A 121 -11.71 21.09 5.60
N LEU A 122 -10.70 20.25 5.83
CA LEU A 122 -10.09 20.06 7.16
C LEU A 122 -9.49 21.37 7.72
N PHE A 123 -8.87 22.19 6.86
CA PHE A 123 -8.21 23.43 7.25
C PHE A 123 -9.13 24.66 7.20
N THR A 124 -10.15 24.67 6.35
CA THR A 124 -11.06 25.81 6.18
C THR A 124 -12.35 25.69 6.97
N ASN A 125 -12.91 24.48 7.13
CA ASN A 125 -14.16 24.23 7.88
C ASN A 125 -14.19 22.82 8.50
N PRO A 126 -13.39 22.57 9.56
CA PRO A 126 -13.35 21.26 10.22
C PRO A 126 -14.70 20.84 10.83
N SER A 127 -15.59 21.80 11.13
CA SER A 127 -16.90 21.55 11.73
C SER A 127 -17.94 20.95 10.77
N SER A 128 -17.74 21.08 9.44
CA SER A 128 -18.64 20.47 8.44
C SER A 128 -18.31 19.01 8.13
N LEU A 129 -17.15 18.53 8.58
CA LEU A 129 -16.76 17.13 8.41
C LEU A 129 -17.26 16.29 9.59
N PRO A 130 -17.76 15.07 9.35
CA PRO A 130 -17.96 14.10 10.42
C PRO A 130 -16.66 13.95 11.22
N LYS A 131 -16.74 13.98 12.55
CA LYS A 131 -15.58 13.85 13.47
C LYS A 131 -14.63 12.68 13.12
N ARG A 132 -15.16 11.66 12.44
CA ARG A 132 -14.44 10.45 12.00
C ARG A 132 -13.58 10.67 10.76
N GLU A 133 -14.07 11.44 9.78
CA GLU A 133 -13.28 11.82 8.59
C GLU A 133 -12.14 12.75 8.98
N LEU A 134 -12.35 13.59 10.00
CA LEU A 134 -11.32 14.42 10.60
C LEU A 134 -10.22 13.55 11.23
N ILE A 135 -10.57 12.56 12.06
CA ILE A 135 -9.61 11.60 12.65
C ILE A 135 -8.89 10.78 11.55
N ALA A 136 -9.62 10.29 10.56
CA ALA A 136 -9.04 9.52 9.45
C ALA A 136 -8.04 10.38 8.65
N SER A 137 -8.36 11.64 8.39
CA SER A 137 -7.48 12.60 7.70
C SER A 137 -6.21 12.90 8.50
N ILE A 138 -6.32 13.07 9.83
CA ILE A 138 -5.14 13.24 10.69
C ILE A 138 -4.23 12.01 10.61
N ILE A 139 -4.79 10.80 10.70
CA ILE A 139 -4.01 9.55 10.56
C ILE A 139 -3.34 9.51 9.19
N THR A 140 -4.02 9.92 8.12
CA THR A 140 -3.46 9.99 6.77
C THR A 140 -2.25 10.91 6.69
N ILE A 141 -2.25 12.06 7.37
CA ILE A 141 -1.09 12.98 7.41
C ILE A 141 0.13 12.26 8.01
N PHE A 142 -0.04 11.60 9.16
CA PHE A 142 1.04 10.82 9.78
C PHE A 142 1.54 9.70 8.86
N LEU A 143 0.63 9.00 8.18
CA LEU A 143 0.98 7.97 7.20
C LEU A 143 1.75 8.55 6.02
N LEU A 144 1.36 9.72 5.51
CA LEU A 144 2.04 10.39 4.41
C LEU A 144 3.47 10.83 4.81
N LEU A 145 3.61 11.38 6.02
CA LEU A 145 4.90 11.73 6.60
C LEU A 145 5.83 10.51 6.75
N MET A 146 5.28 9.34 7.09
CA MET A 146 6.05 8.09 7.11
C MET A 146 6.36 7.56 5.70
N LEU A 147 5.45 7.75 4.73
CA LEU A 147 5.61 7.29 3.36
C LEU A 147 6.78 7.97 2.65
N ILE A 148 7.00 9.27 2.87
CA ILE A 148 8.04 10.05 2.17
C ILE A 148 9.45 9.47 2.41
N PRO A 149 9.92 9.25 3.65
CA PRO A 149 11.22 8.60 3.91
C PRO A 149 11.31 7.19 3.32
N LEU A 150 10.22 6.41 3.38
CA LEU A 150 10.18 5.06 2.82
C LEU A 150 10.29 5.05 1.29
N PHE A 151 9.63 6.00 0.64
CA PHE A 151 9.66 6.19 -0.80
C PHE A 151 11.08 6.58 -1.26
N VAL A 152 11.66 7.61 -0.64
CA VAL A 152 13.00 8.10 -0.97
C VAL A 152 14.06 7.00 -0.80
N THR A 153 13.97 6.21 0.27
CA THR A 153 14.94 5.13 0.52
C THR A 153 14.71 3.85 -0.28
N SER A 154 13.60 3.76 -1.03
CA SER A 154 13.33 2.65 -1.94
C SER A 154 14.10 2.78 -3.26
N PHE A 155 14.55 3.99 -3.61
CA PHE A 155 15.40 4.20 -4.79
C PHE A 155 16.77 3.54 -4.61
N LYS A 156 17.19 2.74 -5.59
CA LYS A 156 18.52 2.08 -5.60
C LYS A 156 19.66 3.09 -5.44
N SER A 157 19.53 4.27 -6.05
CA SER A 157 20.52 5.36 -5.95
C SER A 157 20.70 5.86 -4.52
N VAL A 158 19.59 6.00 -3.77
CA VAL A 158 19.63 6.43 -2.35
C VAL A 158 20.13 5.30 -1.46
N ARG A 159 19.68 4.06 -1.71
CA ARG A 159 20.15 2.89 -0.99
C ARG A 159 21.66 2.68 -1.10
N ARG A 160 22.26 2.91 -2.28
CA ARG A 160 23.71 2.76 -2.49
C ARG A 160 24.54 3.79 -1.71
N LYS A 161 23.96 4.96 -1.42
CA LYS A 161 24.61 6.04 -0.66
C LYS A 161 24.42 5.92 0.86
N MET A 162 23.56 5.01 1.34
CA MET A 162 23.16 4.94 2.75
C MET A 162 23.80 3.75 3.47
N ASN A 163 24.23 3.97 4.72
CA ASN A 163 24.72 2.90 5.58
C ASN A 163 23.65 1.81 5.84
N ALA A 164 24.05 0.54 5.69
CA ALA A 164 23.13 -0.61 5.79
C ALA A 164 22.38 -0.70 7.14
N LYS A 165 23.01 -0.23 8.23
CA LYS A 165 22.40 -0.17 9.56
C LYS A 165 21.26 0.85 9.63
N ASN A 166 21.48 2.03 9.07
CA ASN A 166 20.48 3.12 9.04
C ASN A 166 19.34 2.77 8.08
N TRP A 167 19.64 2.17 6.93
CA TRP A 167 18.63 1.69 6.00
C TRP A 167 17.69 0.66 6.66
N LYS A 168 18.24 -0.30 7.41
CA LYS A 168 17.41 -1.27 8.17
C LYS A 168 16.56 -0.61 9.26
N LYS A 169 17.07 0.45 9.91
CA LYS A 169 16.31 1.21 10.92
C LYS A 169 15.14 1.95 10.27
N LEU A 170 15.37 2.60 9.13
CA LEU A 170 14.31 3.32 8.43
C LEU A 170 13.26 2.37 7.81
N GLN A 171 13.69 1.26 7.23
CA GLN A 171 12.77 0.22 6.75
C GLN A 171 11.95 -0.43 7.87
N ARG A 172 12.37 -0.28 9.15
CA ARG A 172 11.56 -0.68 10.30
C ARG A 172 10.34 0.25 10.50
N MET A 173 10.38 1.49 10.00
CA MET A 173 9.22 2.39 10.00
C MET A 173 8.10 1.92 9.06
N ALA A 174 8.37 0.97 8.15
CA ALA A 174 7.32 0.31 7.38
C ALA A 174 6.32 -0.46 8.26
N TYR A 175 6.74 -0.92 9.46
CA TYR A 175 5.86 -1.63 10.38
C TYR A 175 4.77 -0.73 10.98
N PRO A 176 5.10 0.41 11.64
CA PRO A 176 4.07 1.33 12.11
C PRO A 176 3.26 1.92 10.97
N PHE A 177 3.85 2.16 9.79
CA PHE A 177 3.11 2.59 8.60
C PHE A 177 2.02 1.58 8.20
N PHE A 178 2.36 0.29 8.14
CA PHE A 178 1.39 -0.75 7.79
C PHE A 178 0.27 -0.85 8.84
N ILE A 179 0.60 -0.79 10.14
CA ILE A 179 -0.38 -0.77 11.23
C ILE A 179 -1.28 0.47 11.13
N GLY A 180 -0.71 1.63 10.82
CA GLY A 180 -1.48 2.85 10.64
C GLY A 180 -2.45 2.77 9.45
N ILE A 181 -2.08 2.10 8.35
CA ILE A 181 -3.02 1.82 7.24
C ILE A 181 -4.21 1.00 7.75
N TYR A 182 -3.96 -0.04 8.56
CA TYR A 182 -5.04 -0.83 9.15
C TYR A 182 -5.96 0.02 10.04
N VAL A 183 -5.39 0.82 10.94
CA VAL A 183 -6.16 1.72 11.82
C VAL A 183 -6.97 2.73 10.99
N HIS A 184 -6.36 3.35 9.99
CA HIS A 184 -7.02 4.29 9.08
C HIS A 184 -8.23 3.64 8.40
N VAL A 185 -8.04 2.44 7.84
CA VAL A 185 -9.10 1.68 7.17
C VAL A 185 -10.21 1.29 8.15
N MET A 186 -9.87 0.90 9.38
CA MET A 186 -10.85 0.55 10.42
C MET A 186 -11.70 1.75 10.86
N VAL A 187 -11.08 2.93 11.02
CA VAL A 187 -11.79 4.18 11.33
C VAL A 187 -12.79 4.52 10.21
N LEU A 188 -12.40 4.32 8.95
CA LEU A 188 -13.23 4.60 7.79
C LEU A 188 -14.41 3.61 7.63
N TYR A 189 -14.19 2.32 7.93
CA TYR A 189 -15.25 1.29 7.87
C TYR A 189 -16.24 1.32 9.05
N SER A 190 -15.96 2.10 10.11
CA SER A 190 -16.87 2.27 11.25
C SER A 190 -18.19 2.97 10.90
N ASN A 191 -18.32 3.50 9.68
CA ASN A 191 -19.53 4.20 9.21
C ASN A 191 -20.73 3.25 8.99
N ASP A 192 -20.50 1.96 8.69
CA ASP A 192 -21.59 1.05 8.34
C ASP A 192 -21.25 -0.41 8.70
N TRP A 193 -21.26 -0.70 10.01
CA TRP A 193 -20.83 -1.98 10.58
C TRP A 193 -21.52 -3.19 9.92
N LYS A 194 -22.80 -3.05 9.54
CA LYS A 194 -23.58 -4.12 8.91
C LYS A 194 -23.28 -4.31 7.41
N ALA A 195 -22.98 -3.25 6.66
CA ALA A 195 -22.68 -3.34 5.22
C ALA A 195 -21.22 -3.71 4.91
N HIS A 196 -20.30 -3.51 5.86
CA HIS A 196 -18.86 -3.66 5.64
C HIS A 196 -18.16 -4.68 6.55
N ILE A 197 -18.91 -5.43 7.35
CA ILE A 197 -18.42 -6.53 8.20
C ILE A 197 -17.52 -7.51 7.44
N SER A 198 -17.85 -7.83 6.18
CA SER A 198 -17.07 -8.75 5.35
C SER A 198 -15.70 -8.18 4.98
N GLY A 199 -15.61 -6.88 4.70
CA GLY A 199 -14.35 -6.19 4.42
C GLY A 199 -13.46 -6.09 5.66
N VAL A 200 -14.07 -5.79 6.82
CA VAL A 200 -13.38 -5.71 8.11
C VAL A 200 -12.81 -7.08 8.52
N ILE A 201 -13.61 -8.14 8.46
CA ILE A 201 -13.17 -9.50 8.79
C ILE A 201 -12.01 -9.94 7.88
N ILE A 202 -12.11 -9.71 6.57
CA ILE A 202 -11.03 -10.04 5.63
C ILE A 202 -9.76 -9.24 5.95
N TYR A 203 -9.89 -7.92 6.23
CA TYR A 203 -8.75 -7.09 6.64
C TYR A 203 -8.09 -7.64 7.90
N THR A 204 -8.88 -7.91 8.94
CA THR A 204 -8.41 -8.43 10.22
C THR A 204 -7.74 -9.80 10.05
N ILE A 205 -8.32 -10.72 9.27
CA ILE A 205 -7.72 -12.03 8.99
C ILE A 205 -6.38 -11.89 8.29
N ILE A 206 -6.29 -11.05 7.25
CA ILE A 206 -5.03 -10.89 6.51
C ILE A 206 -3.98 -10.23 7.42
N PHE A 207 -4.35 -9.21 8.18
CA PHE A 207 -3.44 -8.53 9.09
C PHE A 207 -3.00 -9.42 10.26
N ALA A 208 -3.93 -10.18 10.84
CA ALA A 208 -3.64 -11.16 11.89
C ALA A 208 -2.72 -12.27 11.35
N SER A 209 -2.98 -12.80 10.15
CA SER A 209 -2.12 -13.80 9.52
C SER A 209 -0.69 -13.27 9.31
N TYR A 210 -0.55 -12.00 8.91
CA TYR A 210 0.74 -11.33 8.80
C TYR A 210 1.47 -11.25 10.15
N VAL A 211 0.78 -10.82 11.21
CA VAL A 211 1.33 -10.72 12.56
C VAL A 211 1.77 -12.09 13.07
N ILE A 212 0.95 -13.13 12.88
CA ILE A 212 1.25 -14.51 13.27
C ILE A 212 2.49 -15.04 12.53
N LEU A 213 2.56 -14.87 11.20
CA LEU A 213 3.72 -15.28 10.40
C LEU A 213 4.99 -14.54 10.81
N ARG A 214 4.87 -13.26 11.19
CA ARG A 214 6.00 -12.46 11.67
C ARG A 214 6.48 -12.91 13.04
N LEU A 215 5.57 -13.14 13.99
CA LEU A 215 5.90 -13.70 15.31
C LEU A 215 6.57 -15.05 15.16
N ARG A 216 6.05 -15.92 14.29
CA ARG A 216 6.66 -17.21 13.97
C ARG A 216 8.07 -17.06 13.41
N LYS A 217 8.32 -16.10 12.52
CA LYS A 217 9.68 -15.80 12.01
C LYS A 217 10.62 -15.31 13.11
N SER A 218 10.13 -14.44 14.01
CA SER A 218 10.92 -13.95 15.15
C SER A 218 11.32 -15.09 16.09
N ILE A 219 10.37 -15.98 16.41
CA ILE A 219 10.57 -17.17 17.24
C ILE A 219 11.53 -18.15 16.54
N TYR A 220 11.37 -18.39 15.24
CA TYR A 220 12.25 -19.30 14.48
C TYR A 220 13.68 -18.76 14.40
N LYS A 221 13.86 -17.44 14.28
CA LYS A 221 15.17 -16.79 14.29
C LYS A 221 15.85 -16.85 15.66
N LYS A 222 15.08 -16.70 16.75
CA LYS A 222 15.56 -16.94 18.13
C LYS A 222 15.97 -18.40 18.33
N LYS A 223 15.13 -19.37 17.93
CA LYS A 223 15.45 -20.80 18.02
C LYS A 223 16.70 -21.18 17.22
N LYS A 224 16.90 -20.59 16.03
CA LYS A 224 18.08 -20.86 15.21
C LYS A 224 19.37 -20.26 15.79
N SER A 225 19.33 -19.08 16.43
CA SER A 225 20.50 -18.52 17.11
C SER A 225 20.82 -19.21 18.43
N GLN A 226 19.83 -19.84 19.07
CA GLN A 226 20.04 -20.69 20.26
C GLN A 226 20.60 -22.07 19.91
N LYS A 227 20.34 -22.59 18.70
CA LYS A 227 20.87 -23.87 18.23
C LYS A 227 22.29 -23.77 17.61
N GLN A 228 22.84 -22.56 17.51
CA GLN A 228 24.19 -22.25 17.00
C GLN A 228 25.12 -21.71 18.11
N ARG A 229 24.65 -21.67 19.35
CA ARG A 229 25.45 -21.51 20.57
C ARG A 229 25.53 -22.87 21.24
#